data_AF-A0A8D8I324-F1
#
_entry.id   AF-A0A8D8I324-F1
#
_cell.length_a   1.000
_cell.length_b   1.000
_cell.length_c   1.000
_cell.angle_alpha   90.00
_cell.angle_beta   90.00
_cell.angle_gamma   90.00
#
_symmetry.space_group_name_H-M   'P 1'
#
loop_
_entity.id
_entity.type
_entity.pdbx_description
1 polymer ?
#
loop_
_entity_poly.entity_id
_entity_poly.type
_entity_poly.pdbx_seq_one_letter_code
_entity_poly.pdbx_strand_id
1 'polypeptide(L)'
;MDDESSDSLELSRAKRNERIEKLGFRPQKELFCNKFLPYADRLDDESQAMLENIKNNLGKAVAMREITPGVSIYVSRLMKYIKLYGMKFSKEDHIKFVKLLLELINIPNLEPDKVNKFCYAITTLLRKPEWLSPDDIQIEWRPLYKLCNLILNKNSSKGDLYRYFASLETNLQFVIQYCAPYFPRCSTQEILDELLPKLQPLDTGKSFDTFGMLCTFLSCEHDYELWFDKFMSIWNAYHNPPWSIDMMTLYATVGFKNIGYIDWEEHIPTMFARILRSIDFPVSYKSTKSSKLQSLTPQAIAIWIVAV
;
A
#
# COMPACT_ATOMS: atom_id res chain seq x y z
N MET A 1 -31.44 -0.01 -39.21
CA MET A 1 -31.92 0.01 -37.81
C MET A 1 -30.71 0.21 -36.88
N ASP A 2 -29.86 1.20 -37.18
CA ASP A 2 -28.59 1.44 -36.46
C ASP A 2 -28.49 2.87 -35.89
N ASP A 3 -29.47 3.75 -36.16
CA ASP A 3 -29.46 5.16 -35.73
C ASP A 3 -29.85 5.38 -34.26
N GLU A 4 -30.73 4.56 -33.68
CA GLU A 4 -31.19 4.76 -32.28
C GLU A 4 -30.08 4.53 -31.24
N SER A 5 -29.06 3.75 -31.59
CA SER A 5 -27.88 3.49 -30.74
C SER A 5 -26.95 4.71 -30.66
N SER A 6 -26.78 5.42 -31.79
CA SER A 6 -25.90 6.59 -31.86
C SER A 6 -26.49 7.78 -31.08
N ASP A 7 -27.76 8.07 -31.28
CA ASP A 7 -28.45 9.19 -30.64
C ASP A 7 -28.52 9.04 -29.11
N SER A 8 -28.76 7.83 -28.60
CA SER A 8 -28.80 7.56 -27.15
C SER A 8 -27.42 7.71 -26.49
N LEU A 9 -26.34 7.38 -27.20
CA LEU A 9 -24.96 7.58 -26.75
C LEU A 9 -24.58 9.06 -26.76
N GLU A 10 -25.01 9.83 -27.75
CA GLU A 10 -24.77 11.28 -27.82
C GLU A 10 -25.52 12.05 -26.74
N LEU A 11 -26.80 11.75 -26.52
CA LEU A 11 -27.59 12.31 -25.41
C LEU A 11 -26.98 11.98 -24.03
N SER A 12 -26.45 10.77 -23.85
CA SER A 12 -25.75 10.36 -22.63
C SER A 12 -24.43 11.10 -22.42
N ARG A 13 -23.71 11.41 -23.51
CA ARG A 13 -22.48 12.22 -23.49
C ARG A 13 -22.78 13.68 -23.16
N ALA A 14 -23.79 14.28 -23.78
CA ALA A 14 -24.21 15.66 -23.52
C ALA A 14 -24.60 15.88 -22.05
N LYS A 15 -25.45 15.00 -21.50
CA LYS A 15 -25.85 15.03 -20.07
C LYS A 15 -24.66 14.86 -19.12
N ARG A 16 -23.65 14.07 -19.52
CA ARG A 16 -22.43 13.89 -18.72
C ARG A 16 -21.57 15.16 -18.73
N ASN A 17 -21.46 15.82 -19.88
CA ASN A 17 -20.68 17.05 -20.02
C ASN A 17 -21.32 18.20 -19.23
N GLU A 18 -22.64 18.35 -19.30
CA GLU A 18 -23.39 19.33 -18.49
C GLU A 18 -23.19 19.10 -16.99
N ARG A 19 -23.23 17.84 -16.53
CA ARG A 19 -22.97 17.51 -15.12
C ARG A 19 -21.54 17.82 -14.70
N ILE A 20 -20.55 17.59 -15.56
CA ILE A 20 -19.15 17.93 -15.28
C ILE A 20 -18.98 19.45 -15.18
N GLU A 21 -19.66 20.20 -16.04
CA GLU A 21 -19.66 21.67 -16.00
C GLU A 21 -20.31 22.19 -14.71
N LYS A 22 -21.45 21.62 -14.30
CA LYS A 22 -22.11 21.95 -13.03
C LYS A 22 -21.20 21.69 -11.82
N LEU A 23 -20.50 20.55 -11.80
CA LEU A 23 -19.60 20.18 -10.71
C LEU A 23 -18.28 20.97 -10.72
N GLY A 24 -17.87 21.53 -11.86
CA GLY A 24 -16.59 22.19 -12.03
C GLY A 24 -15.37 21.25 -12.03
N PHE A 25 -15.59 19.94 -11.98
CA PHE A 25 -14.53 18.93 -12.07
C PHE A 25 -15.09 17.58 -12.56
N ARG A 26 -14.20 16.69 -13.00
CA ARG A 26 -14.54 15.31 -13.35
C ARG A 26 -14.30 14.38 -12.15
N PRO A 27 -15.34 13.74 -11.59
CA PRO A 27 -15.16 12.72 -10.56
C PRO A 27 -14.31 11.55 -11.05
N GLN A 28 -13.40 11.04 -10.21
CA GLN A 28 -12.57 9.87 -10.57
C GLN A 28 -13.34 8.56 -10.51
N LYS A 29 -14.06 8.32 -9.41
CA LYS A 29 -14.89 7.13 -9.25
C LYS A 29 -16.04 7.39 -8.30
N GLU A 30 -17.25 7.26 -8.80
CA GLU A 30 -18.46 7.35 -8.00
C GLU A 30 -18.96 5.96 -7.60
N LEU A 31 -19.67 5.87 -6.49
CA LEU A 31 -20.39 4.65 -6.14
C LEU A 31 -21.55 4.43 -7.11
N PHE A 32 -21.58 3.25 -7.73
CA PHE A 32 -22.60 2.87 -8.71
C PHE A 32 -24.02 2.96 -8.13
N CYS A 33 -24.20 2.53 -6.88
CA CYS A 33 -25.50 2.48 -6.22
C CYS A 33 -26.14 3.86 -6.00
N ASN A 34 -25.35 4.93 -5.92
CA ASN A 34 -25.86 6.27 -5.61
C ASN A 34 -26.86 6.78 -6.66
N LYS A 35 -26.73 6.33 -7.90
CA LYS A 35 -27.63 6.70 -9.01
C LYS A 35 -29.04 6.11 -8.88
N PHE A 36 -29.20 5.08 -8.06
CA PHE A 36 -30.48 4.38 -7.87
C PHE A 36 -31.19 4.80 -6.57
N LEU A 37 -30.65 5.78 -5.85
CA LEU A 37 -31.29 6.30 -4.65
C LEU A 37 -32.50 7.17 -5.04
N PRO A 38 -33.59 7.15 -4.24
CA PRO A 38 -34.78 7.97 -4.52
C PRO A 38 -34.53 9.49 -4.60
N TYR A 39 -33.39 9.95 -4.05
CA TYR A 39 -32.96 11.35 -4.00
C TYR A 39 -31.62 11.57 -4.72
N ALA A 40 -31.32 10.75 -5.75
CA ALA A 40 -30.06 10.81 -6.49
C ALA A 40 -29.79 12.19 -7.11
N ASP A 41 -30.84 12.93 -7.43
CA ASP A 41 -30.84 14.31 -7.93
C ASP A 41 -30.16 15.30 -6.96
N ARG A 42 -30.24 15.05 -5.65
CA ARG A 42 -29.67 15.94 -4.61
C ARG A 42 -28.23 15.61 -4.22
N LEU A 43 -27.73 14.44 -4.63
CA LEU A 43 -26.43 13.94 -4.19
C LEU A 43 -25.25 14.73 -4.73
N ASP A 44 -25.40 15.40 -5.89
CA ASP A 44 -24.34 16.26 -6.43
C ASP A 44 -24.10 17.45 -5.52
N ASP A 45 -25.15 18.20 -5.21
CA ASP A 45 -25.09 19.40 -4.37
C ASP A 45 -24.65 19.05 -2.94
N GLU A 46 -25.17 17.96 -2.36
CA GLU A 46 -24.77 17.47 -1.03
C GLU A 46 -23.28 17.09 -0.98
N SER A 47 -22.82 16.32 -1.97
CA SER A 47 -21.42 15.88 -2.03
C SER A 47 -20.47 17.05 -2.26
N GLN A 48 -20.86 18.06 -3.04
CA GLN A 48 -20.03 19.23 -3.29
C GLN A 48 -19.90 20.07 -2.02
N ALA A 49 -21.01 20.34 -1.33
CA ALA A 49 -21.00 21.06 -0.06
C ALA A 49 -20.15 20.35 1.00
N MET A 50 -20.24 19.01 1.08
CA MET A 50 -19.42 18.23 2.01
C MET A 50 -17.92 18.26 1.64
N LEU A 51 -17.58 18.14 0.35
CA LEU A 51 -16.20 18.20 -0.12
C LEU A 51 -15.57 19.57 0.14
N GLU A 52 -16.29 20.65 -0.18
CA GLU A 52 -15.85 22.02 0.11
C GLU A 52 -15.64 22.24 1.61
N ASN A 53 -16.55 21.75 2.45
CA ASN A 53 -16.40 21.79 3.90
C ASN A 53 -15.15 21.06 4.38
N ILE A 54 -14.87 19.87 3.83
CA ILE A 54 -13.66 19.09 4.16
C ILE A 54 -12.42 19.85 3.74
N LYS A 55 -12.34 20.32 2.48
CA LYS A 55 -11.17 21.04 1.96
C LYS A 55 -10.86 22.29 2.78
N ASN A 56 -11.86 23.13 2.99
CA ASN A 56 -11.70 24.41 3.68
C ASN A 56 -11.25 24.21 5.12
N ASN A 57 -11.88 23.31 5.85
CA ASN A 57 -11.60 23.18 7.27
C ASN A 57 -10.40 22.27 7.57
N LEU A 58 -10.10 21.28 6.71
CA LEU A 58 -8.85 20.54 6.81
C LEU A 58 -7.66 21.49 6.57
N GLY A 59 -7.72 22.32 5.52
CA GLY A 59 -6.69 23.33 5.25
C GLY A 59 -6.51 24.32 6.40
N LYS A 60 -7.61 24.84 6.97
CA LYS A 60 -7.56 25.72 8.15
C LYS A 60 -6.95 25.03 9.37
N ALA A 61 -7.37 23.80 9.68
CA ALA A 61 -6.86 23.06 10.83
C ALA A 61 -5.35 22.81 10.72
N VAL A 62 -4.86 22.48 9.52
CA VAL A 62 -3.42 22.31 9.26
C VAL A 62 -2.69 23.65 9.42
N ALA A 63 -3.22 24.74 8.85
CA ALA A 63 -2.62 26.08 8.96
C ALA A 63 -2.53 26.56 10.42
N MET A 64 -3.54 26.24 11.24
CA MET A 64 -3.57 26.54 12.67
C MET A 64 -2.75 25.55 13.52
N ARG A 65 -2.16 24.52 12.91
CA ARG A 65 -1.45 23.42 13.58
C ARG A 65 -2.31 22.66 14.60
N GLU A 66 -3.63 22.63 14.38
CA GLU A 66 -4.60 21.98 15.26
C GLU A 66 -4.78 20.50 14.84
N ILE A 67 -3.82 19.64 15.22
CA ILE A 67 -3.87 18.21 14.90
C ILE A 67 -5.05 17.51 15.60
N THR A 68 -5.29 17.88 16.86
CA THR A 68 -6.41 17.39 17.67
C THR A 68 -7.20 18.57 18.24
N PRO A 69 -8.53 18.62 18.05
CA PRO A 69 -9.35 17.71 17.26
C PRO A 69 -9.40 18.03 15.75
N GLY A 70 -9.00 19.23 15.32
CA GLY A 70 -9.16 19.76 13.96
C GLY A 70 -8.87 18.79 12.82
N VAL A 71 -7.59 18.51 12.54
CA VAL A 71 -7.18 17.61 11.43
C VAL A 71 -7.82 16.23 11.59
N SER A 72 -7.82 15.69 12.82
CA SER A 72 -8.39 14.38 13.13
C SER A 72 -9.87 14.23 12.74
N ILE A 73 -10.67 15.28 12.91
CA ILE A 73 -12.10 15.31 12.54
C ILE A 73 -12.26 15.32 11.02
N TYR A 74 -11.52 16.19 10.33
CA TYR A 74 -11.70 16.35 8.88
C TYR A 74 -11.13 15.18 8.08
N VAL A 75 -10.09 14.50 8.56
CA VAL A 75 -9.67 13.21 8.00
C VAL A 75 -10.76 12.16 8.18
N SER A 76 -11.39 12.08 9.36
CA SER A 76 -12.54 11.18 9.56
C SER A 76 -13.73 11.53 8.66
N ARG A 77 -13.99 12.82 8.41
CA ARG A 77 -15.04 13.26 7.47
C ARG A 77 -14.69 12.90 6.02
N LEU A 78 -13.42 13.02 5.62
CA LEU A 78 -12.95 12.54 4.32
C LEU A 78 -13.16 11.03 4.16
N MET A 79 -12.87 10.23 5.18
CA MET A 79 -13.12 8.79 5.12
C MET A 79 -14.62 8.47 5.00
N LYS A 80 -15.48 9.22 5.69
CA LYS A 80 -16.95 9.12 5.52
C LYS A 80 -17.39 9.53 4.12
N TYR A 81 -16.82 10.61 3.58
CA TYR A 81 -17.09 11.07 2.22
C TYR A 81 -16.79 9.98 1.20
N ILE A 82 -15.60 9.37 1.27
CA ILE A 82 -15.21 8.29 0.35
C ILE A 82 -16.15 7.09 0.49
N LYS A 83 -16.59 6.76 1.71
CA LYS A 83 -17.54 5.67 1.95
C LYS A 83 -18.93 5.95 1.38
N LEU A 84 -19.38 7.21 1.33
CA LEU A 84 -20.71 7.59 0.86
C LEU A 84 -20.76 7.90 -0.64
N TYR A 85 -19.71 8.49 -1.19
CA TYR A 85 -19.71 9.00 -2.57
C TYR A 85 -18.62 8.39 -3.46
N GLY A 86 -17.65 7.68 -2.88
CA GLY A 86 -16.47 7.20 -3.58
C GLY A 86 -15.42 8.30 -3.73
N MET A 87 -14.59 8.19 -4.76
CA MET A 87 -13.58 9.18 -5.16
C MET A 87 -14.22 10.29 -6.01
N LYS A 88 -15.27 10.93 -5.47
CA LYS A 88 -16.03 12.00 -6.14
C LYS A 88 -15.38 13.38 -5.98
N PHE A 89 -14.10 13.45 -6.30
CA PHE A 89 -13.31 14.69 -6.34
C PHE A 89 -12.39 14.66 -7.56
N SER A 90 -11.79 15.80 -7.88
CA SER A 90 -10.84 15.91 -8.98
C SER A 90 -9.56 15.13 -8.69
N LYS A 91 -8.84 14.75 -9.75
CA LYS A 91 -7.52 14.13 -9.63
C LYS A 91 -6.52 15.03 -8.89
N GLU A 92 -6.61 16.34 -9.10
CA GLU A 92 -5.77 17.32 -8.40
C GLU A 92 -6.04 17.33 -6.89
N ASP A 93 -7.32 17.30 -6.48
CA ASP A 93 -7.69 17.24 -5.08
C ASP A 93 -7.23 15.91 -4.44
N HIS A 94 -7.32 14.81 -5.18
CA HIS A 94 -6.79 13.52 -4.74
C HIS A 94 -5.29 13.60 -4.44
N ILE A 95 -4.49 14.13 -5.37
CA ILE A 95 -3.05 14.31 -5.19
C ILE A 95 -2.77 15.21 -3.98
N LYS A 96 -3.52 16.30 -3.82
CA LYS A 96 -3.39 17.21 -2.66
C LYS A 96 -3.70 16.50 -1.35
N PHE A 97 -4.73 15.67 -1.29
CA PHE A 97 -5.06 14.90 -0.08
C PHE A 97 -3.95 13.90 0.27
N VAL A 98 -3.44 13.16 -0.71
CA VAL A 98 -2.35 12.19 -0.49
C VAL A 98 -1.09 12.90 0.00
N LYS A 99 -0.64 13.94 -0.71
CA LYS A 99 0.56 14.72 -0.32
C LYS A 99 0.40 15.33 1.07
N LEU A 100 -0.75 15.93 1.36
CA LEU A 100 -1.01 16.51 2.68
C LEU A 100 -0.93 15.46 3.80
N LEU A 101 -1.53 14.29 3.61
CA LEU A 101 -1.51 13.23 4.61
C LEU A 101 -0.11 12.63 4.80
N LEU A 102 0.68 12.52 3.73
CA LEU A 102 2.08 12.10 3.79
C LEU A 102 2.96 13.13 4.53
N GLU A 103 2.70 14.42 4.38
CA GLU A 103 3.38 15.44 5.19
C GLU A 103 2.96 15.36 6.67
N LEU A 104 1.65 15.15 6.93
CA LEU A 104 1.12 15.06 8.29
C LEU A 104 1.63 13.84 9.06
N ILE A 105 1.79 12.69 8.41
CA ILE A 105 2.29 11.48 9.08
C ILE A 105 3.78 11.60 9.46
N ASN A 106 4.54 12.43 8.74
CA ASN A 106 5.95 12.69 9.00
C ASN A 106 6.19 13.74 10.10
N ILE A 107 5.15 14.26 10.75
CA ILE A 107 5.30 15.17 11.89
C ILE A 107 6.05 14.44 13.02
N PRO A 108 7.14 15.01 13.55
CA PRO A 108 7.92 14.37 14.60
C PRO A 108 7.10 14.25 15.89
N ASN A 109 7.27 13.13 16.60
CA ASN A 109 6.60 12.82 17.87
C ASN A 109 5.06 12.86 17.80
N LEU A 110 4.49 12.59 16.62
CA LEU A 110 3.06 12.47 16.44
C LEU A 110 2.52 11.25 17.22
N GLU A 111 1.39 11.43 17.91
CA GLU A 111 0.76 10.35 18.67
C GLU A 111 0.45 9.11 17.79
N PRO A 112 0.72 7.88 18.27
CA PRO A 112 0.52 6.65 17.49
C PRO A 112 -0.88 6.46 16.90
N ASP A 113 -1.93 6.91 17.62
CA ASP A 113 -3.32 6.88 17.11
C ASP A 113 -3.49 7.74 15.85
N LYS A 114 -2.84 8.91 15.82
CA LYS A 114 -2.91 9.84 14.68
C LYS A 114 -2.13 9.30 13.50
N VAL A 115 -0.93 8.76 13.74
CA VAL A 115 -0.15 8.06 12.71
C VAL A 115 -1.00 6.96 12.09
N ASN A 116 -1.60 6.10 12.91
CA ASN A 116 -2.45 5.01 12.43
C ASN A 116 -3.65 5.48 11.60
N LYS A 117 -4.30 6.57 12.04
CA LYS A 117 -5.42 7.18 11.34
C LYS A 117 -5.01 7.72 9.98
N PHE A 118 -3.84 8.38 9.89
CA PHE A 118 -3.30 8.88 8.65
C PHE A 118 -2.86 7.73 7.73
N CYS A 119 -2.25 6.66 8.28
CA CYS A 119 -1.96 5.45 7.51
C CYS A 119 -3.21 4.89 6.85
N TYR A 120 -4.29 4.71 7.62
CA TYR A 120 -5.55 4.21 7.08
C TYR A 120 -6.10 5.10 5.95
N ALA A 121 -6.01 6.42 6.11
CA ALA A 121 -6.48 7.37 5.09
C ALA A 121 -5.64 7.30 3.81
N ILE A 122 -4.31 7.27 3.92
CA ILE A 122 -3.39 7.16 2.78
C ILE A 122 -3.63 5.83 2.05
N THR A 123 -3.66 4.72 2.78
CA THR A 123 -3.96 3.40 2.23
C THR A 123 -5.30 3.39 1.48
N THR A 124 -6.33 4.05 2.01
CA THR A 124 -7.64 4.13 1.36
C THR A 124 -7.59 4.90 0.02
N LEU A 125 -6.84 5.99 -0.03
CA LEU A 125 -6.67 6.83 -1.22
C LEU A 125 -5.84 6.14 -2.31
N LEU A 126 -4.75 5.48 -1.92
CA LEU A 126 -3.80 4.84 -2.84
C LEU A 126 -4.12 3.38 -3.19
N ARG A 127 -5.15 2.78 -2.57
CA ARG A 127 -5.50 1.36 -2.73
C ARG A 127 -5.66 0.89 -4.18
N LYS A 128 -6.10 1.77 -5.09
CA LYS A 128 -6.33 1.44 -6.50
C LYS A 128 -5.37 2.25 -7.37
N PRO A 129 -4.39 1.61 -8.03
CA PRO A 129 -3.40 2.30 -8.85
C PRO A 129 -4.02 2.91 -10.12
N GLU A 130 -5.21 2.47 -10.54
CA GLU A 130 -5.93 2.99 -11.71
C GLU A 130 -6.27 4.50 -11.60
N TRP A 131 -6.21 5.09 -10.40
CA TRP A 131 -6.65 6.46 -10.16
C TRP A 131 -5.51 7.48 -10.23
N LEU A 132 -4.26 7.05 -10.03
CA LEU A 132 -3.07 7.89 -10.04
C LEU A 132 -1.96 7.13 -10.76
N SER A 133 -1.40 7.73 -11.81
CA SER A 133 -0.18 7.26 -12.44
C SER A 133 1.03 7.64 -11.60
N PRO A 134 2.13 6.87 -11.64
CA PRO A 134 3.44 7.30 -11.13
C PRO A 134 3.87 8.69 -11.64
N ASP A 135 3.47 9.07 -12.87
CA ASP A 135 3.79 10.40 -13.41
C ASP A 135 3.01 11.55 -12.72
N ASP A 136 1.90 11.25 -12.06
CA ASP A 136 1.07 12.26 -11.40
C ASP A 136 1.57 12.62 -10.00
N ILE A 137 2.22 11.67 -9.33
CA ILE A 137 2.70 11.83 -7.96
C ILE A 137 4.01 11.06 -7.77
N GLN A 138 4.99 11.76 -7.24
CA GLN A 138 6.26 11.21 -6.79
C GLN A 138 6.31 11.30 -5.26
N ILE A 139 6.61 10.17 -4.60
CA ILE A 139 6.64 10.05 -3.15
C ILE A 139 8.06 9.72 -2.70
N GLU A 140 8.61 10.54 -1.82
CA GLU A 140 9.94 10.29 -1.24
C GLU A 140 9.86 9.13 -0.23
N TRP A 141 10.72 8.11 -0.42
CA TRP A 141 10.74 6.92 0.44
C TRP A 141 11.40 7.19 1.81
N ARG A 142 12.36 8.12 1.86
CA ARG A 142 13.19 8.37 3.06
C ARG A 142 12.42 8.82 4.30
N PRO A 143 11.42 9.73 4.22
CA PRO A 143 10.59 10.07 5.37
C PRO A 143 9.83 8.86 5.94
N LEU A 144 9.26 8.03 5.05
CA LEU A 144 8.56 6.80 5.43
C LEU A 144 9.52 5.78 6.07
N TYR A 145 10.74 5.67 5.56
CA TYR A 145 11.78 4.82 6.14
C TYR A 145 12.17 5.27 7.54
N LYS A 146 12.37 6.58 7.76
CA LYS A 146 12.65 7.14 9.09
C LYS A 146 11.51 6.86 10.07
N LEU A 147 10.26 7.02 9.63
CA LEU A 147 9.07 6.72 10.43
C LEU A 147 8.97 5.22 10.78
N CYS A 148 9.24 4.34 9.81
CA CYS A 148 9.34 2.89 10.05
C CYS A 148 10.42 2.55 11.07
N ASN A 149 11.60 3.14 10.95
CA ASN A 149 12.68 2.92 11.90
C ASN A 149 12.32 3.41 13.30
N LEU A 150 11.57 4.51 13.43
CA LEU A 150 11.08 4.97 14.73
C LEU A 150 10.08 3.99 15.37
N ILE A 151 9.13 3.47 14.59
CA ILE A 151 8.00 2.68 15.10
C ILE A 151 8.35 1.19 15.26
N LEU A 152 9.08 0.61 14.30
CA LEU A 152 9.35 -0.83 14.24
C LEU A 152 10.65 -1.23 14.95
N ASN A 153 11.52 -0.28 15.32
CA ASN A 153 12.74 -0.59 16.04
C ASN A 153 12.46 -0.92 17.50
N LYS A 154 12.34 -2.22 17.79
CA LYS A 154 12.05 -2.73 19.15
C LYS A 154 13.17 -2.50 20.16
N ASN A 155 14.35 -2.02 19.74
CA ASN A 155 15.42 -1.66 20.66
C ASN A 155 15.23 -0.26 21.28
N SER A 156 14.50 0.65 20.63
CA SER A 156 14.12 1.94 21.25
C SER A 156 12.99 1.77 22.26
N SER A 157 12.13 0.75 22.13
CA SER A 157 10.99 0.54 23.03
C SER A 157 11.36 0.02 24.43
N LYS A 158 12.62 -0.30 24.71
CA LYS A 158 13.09 -0.59 26.08
C LYS A 158 13.20 0.71 26.88
N GLY A 159 12.10 1.09 27.53
CA GLY A 159 12.02 2.28 28.40
C GLY A 159 11.12 3.39 27.86
N ASP A 160 10.55 3.24 26.66
CA ASP A 160 9.63 4.22 26.10
C ASP A 160 8.24 4.16 26.77
N LEU A 161 7.66 5.34 26.98
CA LEU A 161 6.31 5.53 27.54
C LEU A 161 5.19 5.19 26.53
N TYR A 162 5.53 5.04 25.24
CA TYR A 162 4.57 4.79 24.17
C TYR A 162 4.46 3.30 23.84
N ARG A 163 3.26 2.74 24.01
CA ARG A 163 2.93 1.40 23.49
C ARG A 163 2.42 1.53 22.07
N TYR A 164 3.23 1.12 21.10
CA TYR A 164 2.75 0.89 19.74
C TYR A 164 1.90 -0.39 19.72
N PHE A 165 0.78 -0.34 19.00
CA PHE A 165 -0.14 -1.47 18.84
C PHE A 165 0.11 -2.17 17.50
N ALA A 166 -0.10 -3.48 17.45
CA ALA A 166 0.24 -4.31 16.27
C ALA A 166 -0.40 -3.81 14.96
N SER A 167 -1.62 -3.25 15.01
CA SER A 167 -2.28 -2.74 13.81
C SER A 167 -1.61 -1.49 13.22
N LEU A 168 -0.85 -0.71 14.00
CA LEU A 168 -0.08 0.42 13.46
C LEU A 168 1.07 -0.08 12.60
N GLU A 169 1.80 -1.11 13.06
CA GLU A 169 2.90 -1.71 12.31
C GLU A 169 2.40 -2.21 10.95
N THR A 170 1.30 -2.98 10.94
CA THR A 170 0.68 -3.49 9.72
C THR A 170 0.17 -2.36 8.81
N ASN A 171 -0.50 -1.34 9.37
CA ASN A 171 -1.02 -0.24 8.56
C ASN A 171 0.09 0.60 7.94
N LEU A 172 1.21 0.79 8.63
CA LEU A 172 2.38 1.48 8.10
C LEU A 172 3.04 0.69 6.97
N GLN A 173 3.17 -0.64 7.12
CA GLN A 173 3.64 -1.52 6.04
C GLN A 173 2.74 -1.40 4.80
N PHE A 174 1.41 -1.41 4.97
CA PHE A 174 0.49 -1.21 3.85
C PHE A 174 0.67 0.15 3.17
N VAL A 175 0.82 1.23 3.94
CA VAL A 175 1.07 2.56 3.37
C VAL A 175 2.29 2.52 2.45
N ILE A 176 3.38 1.91 2.89
CA ILE A 176 4.61 1.83 2.10
C ILE A 176 4.42 0.99 0.85
N GLN A 177 3.78 -0.18 0.96
CA GLN A 177 3.47 -1.02 -0.19
C GLN A 177 2.61 -0.28 -1.23
N TYR A 178 1.65 0.54 -0.80
CA TYR A 178 0.85 1.37 -1.70
C TYR A 178 1.57 2.62 -2.20
N CYS A 179 2.61 3.10 -1.50
CA CYS A 179 3.43 4.23 -1.95
C CYS A 179 4.58 3.79 -2.88
N ALA A 180 5.05 2.54 -2.78
CA ALA A 180 6.22 2.05 -3.49
C ALA A 180 6.15 2.22 -5.03
N PRO A 181 5.00 2.01 -5.71
CA PRO A 181 4.88 2.28 -7.15
C PRO A 181 5.09 3.75 -7.54
N TYR A 182 4.98 4.67 -6.58
CA TYR A 182 5.12 6.13 -6.79
C TYR A 182 6.48 6.66 -6.33
N PHE A 183 7.41 5.79 -5.92
CA PHE A 183 8.76 6.21 -5.58
C PHE A 183 9.52 6.64 -6.85
N PRO A 184 10.44 7.62 -6.76
CA PRO A 184 11.34 7.96 -7.85
C PRO A 184 12.12 6.75 -8.36
N ARG A 185 12.42 6.70 -9.66
CA ARG A 185 13.15 5.57 -10.28
C ARG A 185 14.51 5.28 -9.64
N CYS A 186 15.19 6.29 -9.10
CA CYS A 186 16.45 6.10 -8.39
C CYS A 186 16.30 5.44 -7.02
N SER A 187 15.07 5.38 -6.47
CA SER A 187 14.81 4.92 -5.11
C SER A 187 15.21 3.46 -4.90
N THR A 188 14.94 2.57 -5.87
CA THR A 188 15.29 1.15 -5.73
C THR A 188 16.79 0.97 -5.47
N GLN A 189 17.63 1.65 -6.26
CA GLN A 189 19.08 1.61 -6.07
C GLN A 189 19.50 2.23 -4.73
N GLU A 190 18.95 3.39 -4.37
CA GLU A 190 19.26 4.04 -3.08
C GLU A 190 18.88 3.18 -1.87
N ILE A 191 17.73 2.50 -1.93
CA ILE A 191 17.24 1.60 -0.89
C ILE A 191 18.17 0.40 -0.77
N LEU A 192 18.60 -0.18 -1.89
CA LEU A 192 19.57 -1.28 -1.91
C LEU A 192 20.92 -0.83 -1.32
N ASP A 193 21.45 0.29 -1.76
CA ASP A 193 22.74 0.81 -1.28
C ASP A 193 22.72 1.10 0.23
N GLU A 194 21.58 1.54 0.77
CA GLU A 194 21.44 1.86 2.19
C GLU A 194 21.14 0.66 3.09
N LEU A 195 20.31 -0.29 2.64
CA LEU A 195 19.81 -1.39 3.48
C LEU A 195 20.56 -2.70 3.27
N LEU A 196 21.00 -2.99 2.05
CA LEU A 196 21.65 -4.25 1.71
C LEU A 196 22.98 -4.46 2.47
N PRO A 197 23.84 -3.44 2.70
CA PRO A 197 25.03 -3.60 3.53
C PRO A 197 24.74 -3.85 5.02
N LYS A 198 23.55 -3.44 5.49
CA LYS A 198 23.10 -3.64 6.87
C LYS A 198 22.52 -5.05 7.08
N LEU A 199 22.32 -5.80 5.99
CA LEU A 199 21.72 -7.12 6.05
C LEU A 199 22.60 -8.09 6.83
N GLN A 200 22.06 -8.60 7.94
CA GLN A 200 22.65 -9.70 8.69
C GLN A 200 21.87 -10.98 8.35
N PRO A 201 22.41 -11.88 7.51
CA PRO A 201 21.62 -12.98 6.95
C PRO A 201 21.05 -13.97 7.97
N LEU A 202 21.68 -14.07 9.14
CA LEU A 202 21.27 -14.94 10.26
C LEU A 202 20.64 -14.16 11.42
N ASP A 203 20.15 -12.93 11.22
CA ASP A 203 19.45 -12.22 12.28
C ASP A 203 18.22 -13.04 12.71
N THR A 204 18.26 -13.49 13.96
CA THR A 204 17.27 -14.39 14.59
C THR A 204 15.93 -13.69 14.91
N GLY A 205 15.63 -12.56 14.28
CA GLY A 205 14.40 -11.77 14.51
C GLY A 205 14.37 -11.07 15.87
N LYS A 206 15.53 -10.93 16.53
CA LYS A 206 15.67 -10.18 17.80
C LYS A 206 15.92 -8.69 17.58
N SER A 207 16.32 -8.31 16.37
CA SER A 207 16.60 -6.94 15.95
C SER A 207 15.65 -6.51 14.83
N PHE A 208 15.56 -5.20 14.62
CA PHE A 208 14.87 -4.52 13.53
C PHE A 208 15.09 -5.25 12.19
N ASP A 209 14.02 -5.81 11.63
CA ASP A 209 14.10 -6.72 10.48
C ASP A 209 14.43 -5.97 9.18
N THR A 210 15.73 -5.77 8.94
CA THR A 210 16.30 -5.18 7.73
C THR A 210 15.79 -5.87 6.47
N PHE A 211 15.56 -7.20 6.56
CA PHE A 211 15.04 -7.97 5.44
C PHE A 211 13.56 -7.64 5.18
N GLY A 212 12.72 -7.63 6.21
CA GLY A 212 11.32 -7.21 6.11
C GLY A 212 11.17 -5.80 5.54
N MET A 213 12.04 -4.86 5.90
CA MET A 213 12.04 -3.51 5.28
C MET A 213 12.41 -3.54 3.80
N LEU A 214 13.46 -4.26 3.42
CA LEU A 214 13.80 -4.43 2.01
C LEU A 214 12.58 -4.96 1.23
N CYS A 215 11.95 -6.03 1.70
CA CYS A 215 10.74 -6.58 1.08
C CYS A 215 9.55 -5.61 1.03
N THR A 216 9.47 -4.66 1.96
CA THR A 216 8.37 -3.69 2.02
C THR A 216 8.60 -2.48 1.11
N PHE A 217 9.85 -2.02 0.98
CA PHE A 217 10.21 -0.79 0.27
C PHE A 217 10.59 -0.99 -1.20
N LEU A 218 11.05 -2.18 -1.58
CA LEU A 218 11.44 -2.45 -2.95
C LEU A 218 10.22 -2.45 -3.88
N SER A 219 10.35 -1.74 -5.00
CA SER A 219 9.36 -1.80 -6.07
C SER A 219 9.34 -3.20 -6.66
N CYS A 220 8.13 -3.74 -6.84
CA CYS A 220 7.91 -5.02 -7.50
C CYS A 220 7.47 -4.87 -8.96
N GLU A 221 7.18 -3.64 -9.41
CA GLU A 221 6.68 -3.37 -10.76
C GLU A 221 7.80 -2.97 -11.73
N HIS A 222 8.88 -2.39 -11.20
CA HIS A 222 9.99 -1.88 -11.99
C HIS A 222 11.30 -2.11 -11.22
N ASP A 223 12.42 -2.18 -11.95
CA ASP A 223 13.79 -2.28 -11.40
C ASP A 223 14.02 -3.52 -10.51
N TYR A 224 13.22 -4.57 -10.67
CA TYR A 224 13.38 -5.80 -9.89
C TYR A 224 14.68 -6.53 -10.25
N GLU A 225 15.18 -6.32 -11.47
CA GLU A 225 16.44 -6.85 -11.99
C GLU A 225 17.65 -6.41 -11.15
N LEU A 226 17.56 -5.27 -10.44
CA LEU A 226 18.64 -4.79 -9.59
C LEU A 226 18.89 -5.66 -8.35
N TRP A 227 17.90 -6.43 -7.92
CA TRP A 227 17.97 -7.19 -6.67
C TRP A 227 17.55 -8.65 -6.79
N PHE A 228 16.79 -9.03 -7.83
CA PHE A 228 16.20 -10.36 -7.98
C PHE A 228 17.23 -11.49 -7.87
N ASP A 229 18.28 -11.47 -8.69
CA ASP A 229 19.30 -12.54 -8.71
C ASP A 229 20.02 -12.69 -7.36
N LYS A 230 20.35 -11.55 -6.75
CA LYS A 230 21.01 -11.54 -5.43
C LYS A 230 20.10 -12.10 -4.35
N PHE A 231 18.82 -11.76 -4.40
CA PHE A 231 17.82 -12.28 -3.48
C PHE A 231 17.63 -13.78 -3.74
N MET A 232 17.59 -14.24 -4.99
CA MET A 232 17.50 -15.66 -5.32
C MET A 232 18.71 -16.46 -4.83
N SER A 233 19.90 -15.89 -4.93
CA SER A 233 21.13 -16.45 -4.34
C SER A 233 21.02 -16.58 -2.82
N ILE A 234 20.59 -15.52 -2.13
CA ILE A 234 20.36 -15.53 -0.67
C ILE A 234 19.30 -16.55 -0.29
N TRP A 235 18.19 -16.59 -1.02
CA TRP A 235 17.14 -17.58 -0.84
C TRP A 235 17.77 -18.97 -0.88
N ASN A 236 18.46 -19.32 -1.97
CA ASN A 236 19.07 -20.64 -2.16
C ASN A 236 20.11 -21.01 -1.09
N ALA A 237 20.90 -20.05 -0.61
CA ALA A 237 21.95 -20.28 0.37
C ALA A 237 21.44 -20.60 1.79
N TYR A 238 20.32 -20.03 2.21
CA TYR A 238 19.80 -20.20 3.58
C TYR A 238 18.64 -21.19 3.65
N HIS A 239 18.70 -22.13 4.59
CA HIS A 239 17.64 -23.09 4.86
C HIS A 239 16.76 -22.61 6.04
N ASN A 240 15.48 -22.37 5.76
CA ASN A 240 14.46 -21.94 6.74
C ASN A 240 14.83 -20.70 7.58
N PRO A 241 15.18 -19.57 6.95
CA PRO A 241 15.41 -18.33 7.66
C PRO A 241 14.09 -17.67 8.13
N PRO A 242 14.10 -16.91 9.24
CA PRO A 242 12.91 -16.22 9.76
C PRO A 242 12.25 -15.27 8.76
N TRP A 243 13.05 -14.63 7.91
CA TRP A 243 12.59 -13.74 6.83
C TRP A 243 12.04 -14.46 5.60
N SER A 244 11.95 -15.80 5.62
CA SER A 244 11.47 -16.59 4.48
C SER A 244 10.02 -16.27 4.07
N ILE A 245 9.19 -15.84 5.02
CA ILE A 245 7.81 -15.44 4.78
C ILE A 245 7.74 -14.15 3.96
N ASP A 246 8.52 -13.14 4.35
CA ASP A 246 8.59 -11.85 3.65
C ASP A 246 9.15 -12.04 2.24
N MET A 247 10.18 -12.88 2.09
CA MET A 247 10.78 -13.17 0.79
C MET A 247 9.82 -13.91 -0.15
N MET A 248 9.07 -14.89 0.36
CA MET A 248 8.05 -15.59 -0.42
C MET A 248 6.95 -14.63 -0.88
N THR A 249 6.56 -13.67 -0.03
CA THR A 249 5.58 -12.63 -0.37
C THR A 249 6.12 -11.70 -1.46
N LEU A 250 7.40 -11.32 -1.36
CA LEU A 250 8.07 -10.50 -2.36
C LEU A 250 8.12 -11.20 -3.73
N TYR A 251 8.52 -12.47 -3.78
CA TYR A 251 8.55 -13.26 -5.01
C TYR A 251 7.18 -13.48 -5.63
N ALA A 252 6.16 -13.74 -4.81
CA ALA A 252 4.79 -13.84 -5.29
C ALA A 252 4.33 -12.52 -5.94
N THR A 253 4.66 -11.39 -5.32
CA THR A 253 4.27 -10.06 -5.81
C THR A 253 5.00 -9.72 -7.11
N VAL A 254 6.32 -9.92 -7.15
CA VAL A 254 7.12 -9.68 -8.37
C VAL A 254 6.72 -10.60 -9.51
N GLY A 255 6.52 -11.90 -9.24
CA GLY A 255 6.04 -12.83 -10.27
C GLY A 255 4.70 -12.38 -10.84
N PHE A 256 3.74 -12.05 -9.97
CA PHE A 256 2.39 -11.63 -10.39
C PHE A 256 2.38 -10.30 -11.16
N LYS A 257 3.28 -9.37 -10.84
CA LYS A 257 3.38 -8.08 -11.52
C LYS A 257 4.12 -8.15 -12.86
N ASN A 258 4.98 -9.16 -13.04
CA ASN A 258 5.87 -9.29 -14.20
C ASN A 258 5.66 -10.64 -14.91
N ILE A 259 4.39 -11.06 -15.08
CA ILE A 259 4.03 -12.32 -15.74
C ILE A 259 4.60 -12.35 -17.16
N GLY A 260 5.38 -13.39 -17.46
CA GLY A 260 6.03 -13.59 -18.76
C GLY A 260 7.35 -12.83 -18.96
N TYR A 261 7.78 -11.99 -18.00
CA TYR A 261 9.07 -11.29 -18.08
C TYR A 261 10.18 -11.97 -17.29
N ILE A 262 9.84 -12.73 -16.24
CA ILE A 262 10.81 -13.45 -15.41
C ILE A 262 10.81 -14.91 -15.84
N ASP A 263 11.98 -15.42 -16.19
CA ASP A 263 12.18 -16.86 -16.37
C ASP A 263 12.34 -17.53 -15.01
N TRP A 264 11.32 -18.28 -14.61
CA TRP A 264 11.30 -19.01 -13.35
C TRP A 264 11.79 -20.45 -13.48
N GLU A 265 12.05 -20.95 -14.69
CA GLU A 265 12.27 -22.38 -14.97
C GLU A 265 13.39 -22.97 -14.08
N GLU A 266 14.50 -22.24 -13.95
CA GLU A 266 15.65 -22.66 -13.11
C GLU A 266 15.35 -22.61 -11.61
N HIS A 267 14.39 -21.80 -11.18
CA HIS A 267 14.05 -21.56 -9.78
C HIS A 267 12.88 -22.42 -9.29
N ILE A 268 12.04 -22.94 -10.19
CA ILE A 268 10.87 -23.79 -9.91
C ILE A 268 11.22 -24.95 -8.96
N PRO A 269 12.25 -25.79 -9.22
CA PRO A 269 12.53 -26.94 -8.36
C PRO A 269 12.83 -26.53 -6.91
N THR A 270 13.59 -25.44 -6.73
CA THR A 270 13.97 -24.95 -5.41
C THR A 270 12.80 -24.34 -4.66
N MET A 271 11.94 -23.59 -5.35
CA MET A 271 10.73 -22.99 -4.80
C MET A 271 9.74 -24.07 -4.35
N PHE A 272 9.41 -25.04 -5.21
CA PHE A 272 8.50 -26.13 -4.83
C PHE A 272 9.06 -27.01 -3.72
N ALA A 273 10.37 -27.28 -3.69
CA ALA A 273 10.98 -28.03 -2.59
C ALA A 273 10.84 -27.30 -1.24
N ARG A 274 10.85 -25.96 -1.22
CA ARG A 274 10.63 -25.17 0.01
C ARG A 274 9.15 -25.10 0.39
N ILE A 275 8.28 -24.88 -0.59
CA ILE A 275 6.82 -24.93 -0.39
C ILE A 275 6.43 -26.28 0.23
N LEU A 276 6.89 -27.39 -0.34
CA LEU A 276 6.58 -28.74 0.15
C LEU A 276 7.05 -28.95 1.60
N ARG A 277 8.25 -28.47 1.95
CA ARG A 277 8.77 -28.53 3.33
C ARG A 277 7.96 -27.65 4.30
N SER A 278 7.41 -26.54 3.83
CA SER A 278 6.63 -25.61 4.66
C SER A 278 5.23 -26.13 5.01
N ILE A 279 4.71 -27.09 4.23
CA ILE A 279 3.39 -27.72 4.46
C ILE A 279 3.44 -28.77 5.58
N ASP A 280 4.63 -29.15 6.04
CA ASP A 280 4.88 -30.09 7.16
C ASP A 280 4.04 -31.37 7.08
N PHE A 281 4.00 -31.99 5.89
CA PHE A 281 3.32 -33.28 5.72
C PHE A 281 3.90 -34.33 6.69
N PRO A 282 3.07 -35.21 7.26
CA PRO A 282 3.52 -36.24 8.20
C PRO A 282 4.23 -37.39 7.48
N VAL A 283 5.39 -37.12 6.89
CA VAL A 283 6.18 -38.11 6.12
C VAL A 283 7.25 -38.80 6.97
N SER A 284 7.25 -38.59 8.29
CA SER A 284 8.23 -39.18 9.22
C SER A 284 7.84 -40.60 9.67
N TYR A 285 8.74 -41.56 9.47
CA TYR A 285 8.67 -42.88 10.12
C TYR A 285 8.79 -42.69 11.65
N LYS A 286 7.86 -43.25 12.43
CA LYS A 286 7.77 -43.17 13.92
C LYS A 286 7.43 -41.80 14.53
N SER A 287 6.52 -41.03 13.92
CA SER A 287 5.80 -39.89 14.56
C SER A 287 6.66 -38.84 15.29
N THR A 288 7.95 -38.72 14.97
CA THR A 288 8.82 -37.70 15.55
C THR A 288 8.51 -36.39 14.85
N LYS A 289 7.67 -35.56 15.47
CA LYS A 289 7.31 -34.24 14.94
C LYS A 289 8.58 -33.42 14.72
N SER A 290 8.84 -33.04 13.47
CA SER A 290 9.86 -32.03 13.15
C SER A 290 9.36 -30.70 13.70
N SER A 291 10.03 -30.15 14.71
CA SER A 291 9.66 -28.87 15.35
C SER A 291 10.00 -27.64 14.49
N LYS A 292 9.68 -27.65 13.19
CA LYS A 292 10.03 -26.57 12.26
C LYS A 292 8.86 -25.60 12.08
N LEU A 293 8.86 -24.57 12.92
CA LEU A 293 7.81 -23.57 13.08
C LEU A 293 7.90 -22.40 12.08
N GLN A 294 8.02 -22.66 10.77
CA GLN A 294 7.91 -21.60 9.76
C GLN A 294 7.10 -22.10 8.56
N SER A 295 5.79 -21.86 8.61
CA SER A 295 4.93 -22.08 7.45
C SER A 295 4.97 -20.83 6.57
N LEU A 296 5.37 -21.00 5.32
CA LEU A 296 5.13 -19.98 4.30
C LEU A 296 3.63 -19.72 4.20
N THR A 297 3.24 -18.49 3.87
CA THR A 297 1.82 -18.13 3.78
C THR A 297 1.19 -18.79 2.54
N PRO A 298 0.09 -19.56 2.68
CA PRO A 298 -0.57 -20.21 1.55
C PRO A 298 -1.00 -19.23 0.45
N GLN A 299 -1.37 -18.01 0.81
CA GLN A 299 -1.74 -16.96 -0.13
C GLN A 299 -0.57 -16.57 -1.06
N ALA A 300 0.61 -16.30 -0.52
CA ALA A 300 1.79 -15.97 -1.33
C ALA A 300 2.18 -17.14 -2.24
N ILE A 301 2.09 -18.38 -1.73
CA ILE A 301 2.34 -19.58 -2.53
C ILE A 301 1.38 -19.66 -3.71
N ALA A 302 0.07 -19.51 -3.49
CA ALA A 302 -0.92 -19.57 -4.54
C ALA A 302 -0.73 -18.47 -5.59
N ILE A 303 -0.45 -17.23 -5.16
CA ILE A 303 -0.18 -16.11 -6.07
C ILE A 303 1.05 -16.39 -6.93
N TRP A 304 2.14 -16.87 -6.33
CA TRP A 304 3.35 -17.22 -7.06
C TRP A 304 3.11 -18.35 -8.07
N ILE A 305 2.45 -19.44 -7.68
CA ILE A 305 2.16 -20.57 -8.58
C ILE A 305 1.31 -20.13 -9.78
N VAL A 306 0.35 -19.22 -9.60
CA VAL A 306 -0.48 -18.73 -10.72
C VAL A 306 0.28 -17.79 -11.65
N ALA A 307 1.34 -17.16 -11.16
CA ALA A 307 2.12 -16.17 -11.90
C ALA A 307 3.29 -16.76 -12.71
N VAL A 308 3.65 -18.02 -12.45
CA VAL A 308 4.77 -18.75 -13.07
C VAL A 308 4.28 -19.65 -14.19
#